data_AF-A0A957TZ40-F1
#
_entry.id   AF-A0A957TZ40-F1
#
_cell.length_a   1.000
_cell.length_b   1.000
_cell.length_c   1.000
_cell.angle_alpha   90.00
_cell.angle_beta   90.00
_cell.angle_gamma   90.00
#
_symmetry.space_group_name_H-M   'P 1'
#
loop_
_entity.id
_entity.type
_entity.pdbx_description
1 polymer ?
#
loop_
_entity_poly.entity_id
_entity_poly.type
_entity_poly.pdbx_seq_one_letter_code
_entity_poly.pdbx_strand_id
1 'polypeptide(L)'
;MKRSTPPSAGLLAAAQALAESATRDQEGGAPDPLGSADQAAVMEALAWGCDVERILAAWGADDALRAAGLLHRLVCIGAIAPAAIARVCAPPTATLCTEFLSFSAMTEPALQKTALASTGPGFNRPADWRGRHLAYARIRAYCAAYHDPALGFLQAAVLWQRFQMARAGVLERQHYQDEAVNLLGPFLEMLGLRELRTELSRWLLRQDNTPWSLEHAGEIDALTDAIVAHLQTFLPTAEFDTKNTLIHNFDAYNTAVTTQKSGQFPLIEVLVDEPAACYQVLHWIHTLFVPIENALADNIGLSRVNGYRAISTAAMVPADLPTQPEDTPPTAIKEAAKESPRRVRINFRIATREMDEVNRWGLAAFLMRGRLQSPRPPGWWQLADQGDK
;
A
#
# COMPACT_ATOMS: atom_id res chain seq x y z
N MET A 1 -33.45 -4.03 2.85
CA MET A 1 -33.64 -4.61 1.50
C MET A 1 -32.40 -5.40 1.12
N LYS A 2 -32.48 -6.74 1.10
CA LYS A 2 -31.40 -7.60 0.61
C LYS A 2 -31.36 -7.48 -0.92
N ARG A 3 -30.38 -6.77 -1.48
CA ARG A 3 -30.10 -6.82 -2.92
C ARG A 3 -29.51 -8.19 -3.22
N SER A 4 -30.24 -9.04 -3.95
CA SER A 4 -29.67 -10.28 -4.47
C SER A 4 -28.60 -9.93 -5.49
N THR A 5 -27.35 -10.25 -5.18
CA THR A 5 -26.23 -10.12 -6.11
C THR A 5 -26.45 -11.08 -7.28
N PRO A 6 -26.35 -10.63 -8.55
CA PRO A 6 -26.34 -11.53 -9.69
C PRO A 6 -25.08 -12.41 -9.64
N PRO A 7 -25.05 -13.56 -10.35
CA PRO A 7 -23.94 -14.51 -10.28
C PRO A 7 -22.65 -13.85 -10.78
N SER A 8 -21.74 -13.59 -9.85
CA SER A 8 -20.55 -12.77 -10.05
C SER A 8 -19.51 -13.42 -10.99
N ALA A 9 -19.50 -14.76 -11.05
CA ALA A 9 -18.64 -15.55 -11.92
C ALA A 9 -18.83 -15.27 -13.43
N GLY A 10 -19.97 -14.72 -13.86
CA GLY A 10 -20.23 -14.42 -15.27
C GLY A 10 -19.48 -13.19 -15.80
N LEU A 11 -19.16 -12.22 -14.94
CA LEU A 11 -18.65 -10.93 -15.38
C LEU A 11 -17.17 -10.98 -15.79
N LEU A 12 -16.34 -11.65 -14.97
CA LEU A 12 -14.93 -11.81 -15.31
C LEU A 12 -14.75 -12.70 -16.55
N ALA A 13 -15.57 -13.75 -16.67
CA ALA A 13 -15.58 -14.61 -17.87
C ALA A 13 -15.99 -13.82 -19.13
N ALA A 14 -16.97 -12.92 -19.02
CA ALA A 14 -17.37 -12.04 -20.12
C ALA A 14 -16.26 -11.06 -20.53
N ALA A 15 -15.52 -10.53 -19.56
CA ALA A 15 -14.35 -9.69 -19.82
C ALA A 15 -13.21 -10.47 -20.48
N GLN A 16 -12.93 -11.70 -20.04
CA GLN A 16 -11.95 -12.60 -20.66
C GLN A 16 -12.33 -12.91 -22.11
N ALA A 17 -13.58 -13.30 -22.36
CA ALA A 17 -14.07 -13.58 -23.71
C ALA A 17 -13.98 -12.35 -24.63
N LEU A 18 -14.23 -11.14 -24.10
CA LEU A 18 -14.09 -9.90 -24.85
C LEU A 18 -12.62 -9.60 -25.19
N ALA A 19 -11.71 -9.81 -24.23
CA ALA A 19 -10.28 -9.64 -24.46
C ALA A 19 -9.72 -10.64 -25.49
N GLU A 20 -10.17 -11.90 -25.44
CA GLU A 20 -9.84 -12.95 -26.42
C GLU A 20 -10.50 -12.70 -27.80
N SER A 21 -11.60 -11.96 -27.87
CA SER A 21 -12.16 -11.53 -29.16
C SER A 21 -11.27 -10.48 -29.81
N ALA A 22 -10.77 -9.53 -29.02
CA ALA A 22 -9.91 -8.46 -29.52
C ALA A 22 -8.59 -8.98 -30.11
N THR A 23 -8.09 -10.12 -29.64
CA THR A 23 -6.90 -10.77 -30.21
C THR A 23 -7.21 -11.51 -31.52
N ARG A 24 -8.38 -12.18 -31.61
CA ARG A 24 -8.80 -12.93 -32.81
C ARG A 24 -9.19 -12.03 -33.99
N ASP A 25 -9.85 -10.90 -33.73
CA ASP A 25 -10.28 -9.99 -34.80
C ASP A 25 -9.09 -9.38 -35.57
N GLN A 26 -7.89 -9.39 -34.98
CA GLN A 26 -6.64 -8.97 -35.64
C GLN A 26 -6.03 -10.05 -36.56
N GLU A 27 -6.38 -11.33 -36.40
CA GLU A 27 -5.81 -12.43 -37.20
C GLU A 27 -6.47 -12.57 -38.58
N GLY A 28 -7.67 -12.00 -38.78
CA GLY A 28 -8.48 -12.20 -39.98
C GLY A 28 -8.73 -10.97 -40.87
N GLY A 29 -8.28 -9.78 -40.46
CA GLY A 29 -8.55 -8.52 -41.16
C GLY A 29 -7.44 -8.10 -42.13
N ALA A 30 -7.79 -7.66 -43.34
CA ALA A 30 -6.87 -6.92 -44.19
C ALA A 30 -6.40 -5.64 -43.47
N PRO A 31 -5.12 -5.24 -43.56
CA PRO A 31 -4.58 -4.13 -42.78
C PRO A 31 -5.28 -2.82 -43.15
N ASP A 32 -6.10 -2.31 -42.23
CA ASP A 32 -6.72 -0.99 -42.35
C ASP A 32 -5.65 0.06 -42.04
N PRO A 33 -5.31 0.98 -42.95
CA PRO A 33 -4.23 1.95 -42.76
C PRO A 33 -4.48 2.98 -41.65
N LEU A 34 -5.66 2.97 -41.01
CA LEU A 34 -6.04 3.89 -39.95
C LEU A 34 -6.67 3.16 -38.76
N GLY A 35 -5.84 2.51 -37.94
CA GLY A 35 -6.16 2.34 -36.51
C GLY A 35 -6.25 0.92 -35.94
N SER A 36 -5.66 -0.12 -36.56
CA SER A 36 -5.49 -1.41 -35.89
C SER A 36 -4.29 -1.37 -34.94
N ALA A 37 -4.52 -1.61 -33.64
CA ALA A 37 -3.43 -1.86 -32.71
C ALA A 37 -2.64 -3.09 -33.18
N ASP A 38 -1.31 -2.99 -33.19
CA ASP A 38 -0.42 -4.12 -33.50
C ASP A 38 -0.80 -5.34 -32.64
N GLN A 39 -0.92 -6.52 -33.24
CA GLN A 39 -1.26 -7.77 -32.54
C GLN A 39 -0.31 -8.01 -31.35
N ALA A 40 0.97 -7.68 -31.51
CA ALA A 40 1.94 -7.76 -30.41
C ALA A 40 1.56 -6.83 -29.25
N ALA A 41 1.11 -5.60 -29.54
CA ALA A 41 0.67 -4.63 -28.54
C ALA A 41 -0.65 -5.06 -27.85
N VAL A 42 -1.57 -5.70 -28.58
CA VAL A 42 -2.80 -6.26 -28.00
C VAL A 42 -2.48 -7.41 -27.04
N MET A 43 -1.58 -8.32 -27.43
CA MET A 43 -1.15 -9.43 -26.57
C MET A 43 -0.39 -8.96 -25.33
N GLU A 44 0.50 -7.97 -25.48
CA GLU A 44 1.18 -7.33 -24.35
C GLU A 44 0.16 -6.65 -23.41
N ALA A 45 -0.82 -5.94 -23.97
CA ALA A 45 -1.87 -5.29 -23.21
C ALA A 45 -2.73 -6.29 -22.43
N LEU A 46 -3.04 -7.44 -23.01
CA LEU A 46 -3.78 -8.51 -22.36
C LEU A 46 -2.96 -9.13 -21.23
N ALA A 47 -1.68 -9.46 -21.47
CA ALA A 47 -0.79 -10.00 -20.44
C ALA A 47 -0.68 -9.04 -19.25
N TRP A 48 -0.52 -7.74 -19.52
CA TRP A 48 -0.55 -6.69 -18.51
C TRP A 48 -1.88 -6.66 -17.73
N GLY A 49 -3.00 -6.72 -18.43
CA GLY A 49 -4.33 -6.77 -17.82
C GLY A 49 -4.51 -7.96 -16.88
N CYS A 50 -4.03 -9.14 -17.27
CA CYS A 50 -4.04 -10.35 -16.44
C CYS A 50 -3.22 -10.17 -15.15
N ASP A 51 -2.07 -9.51 -15.22
CA ASP A 51 -1.27 -9.22 -14.03
C ASP A 51 -1.98 -8.25 -13.08
N VAL A 52 -2.58 -7.18 -13.60
CA VAL A 52 -3.34 -6.20 -12.82
C VAL A 52 -4.57 -6.82 -12.18
N GLU A 53 -5.31 -7.66 -12.92
CA GLU A 53 -6.45 -8.42 -12.40
C GLU A 53 -6.02 -9.30 -11.22
N ARG A 54 -4.90 -10.04 -11.35
CA ARG A 54 -4.39 -10.90 -10.28
C ARG A 54 -4.00 -10.11 -9.03
N ILE A 55 -3.38 -8.93 -9.21
CA ILE A 55 -3.04 -8.02 -8.11
C ILE A 55 -4.32 -7.58 -7.37
N LEU A 56 -5.33 -7.12 -8.11
CA LEU A 56 -6.61 -6.70 -7.54
C LEU A 56 -7.33 -7.85 -6.83
N ALA A 57 -7.30 -9.06 -7.41
CA ALA A 57 -7.85 -10.26 -6.80
C ALA A 57 -7.15 -10.58 -5.47
N ALA A 58 -5.82 -10.48 -5.41
CA ALA A 58 -5.05 -10.67 -4.17
C ALA A 58 -5.38 -9.63 -3.09
N TRP A 59 -5.83 -8.43 -3.50
CA TRP A 59 -6.32 -7.39 -2.59
C TRP A 59 -7.80 -7.55 -2.21
N GLY A 60 -8.49 -8.55 -2.76
CA GLY A 60 -9.90 -8.84 -2.48
C GLY A 60 -10.89 -7.98 -3.28
N ALA A 61 -10.47 -7.41 -4.41
CA ALA A 61 -11.35 -6.63 -5.27
C ALA A 61 -12.54 -7.46 -5.76
N ASP A 62 -13.67 -6.79 -5.98
CA ASP A 62 -14.83 -7.43 -6.59
C ASP A 62 -14.63 -7.69 -8.09
N ASP A 63 -15.54 -8.48 -8.67
CA ASP A 63 -15.41 -8.89 -10.06
C ASP A 63 -15.46 -7.71 -11.04
N ALA A 64 -16.17 -6.62 -10.69
CA ALA A 64 -16.28 -5.45 -11.55
C ALA A 64 -14.96 -4.71 -11.69
N LEU A 65 -14.27 -4.49 -10.56
CA LEU A 65 -12.95 -3.86 -10.54
C LEU A 65 -11.87 -4.79 -11.12
N ARG A 66 -11.95 -6.10 -10.86
CA ARG A 66 -11.06 -7.10 -11.47
C ARG A 66 -11.17 -7.12 -12.99
N ALA A 67 -12.40 -7.12 -13.53
CA ALA A 67 -12.63 -7.03 -14.96
C ALA A 67 -12.15 -5.69 -15.56
N ALA A 68 -12.29 -4.58 -14.83
CA ALA A 68 -11.71 -3.31 -15.27
C ALA A 68 -10.17 -3.39 -15.30
N GLY A 69 -9.57 -4.04 -14.31
CA GLY A 69 -8.14 -4.40 -14.27
C GLY A 69 -7.68 -5.21 -15.48
N LEU A 70 -8.48 -6.16 -15.95
CA LEU A 70 -8.18 -6.93 -17.15
C LEU A 70 -8.26 -6.08 -18.43
N LEU A 71 -9.28 -5.22 -18.53
CA LEU A 71 -9.63 -4.55 -19.79
C LEU A 71 -9.00 -3.15 -19.98
N HIS A 72 -8.57 -2.47 -18.90
CA HIS A 72 -8.16 -1.06 -18.95
C HIS A 72 -7.12 -0.78 -20.04
N ARG A 73 -6.13 -1.67 -20.20
CA ARG A 73 -5.02 -1.46 -21.14
C ARG A 73 -5.47 -1.57 -22.59
N LEU A 74 -6.35 -2.53 -22.88
CA LEU A 74 -6.95 -2.73 -24.20
C LEU A 74 -7.80 -1.52 -24.62
N VAL A 75 -8.47 -0.87 -23.66
CA VAL A 75 -9.18 0.39 -23.89
C VAL A 75 -8.20 1.53 -24.16
N CYS A 76 -7.13 1.66 -23.37
CA CYS A 76 -6.11 2.70 -23.55
C CYS A 76 -5.41 2.66 -24.91
N ILE A 77 -5.20 1.46 -25.48
CA ILE A 77 -4.60 1.32 -26.82
C ILE A 77 -5.64 1.33 -27.95
N GLY A 78 -6.93 1.51 -27.64
CA GLY A 78 -8.01 1.54 -28.63
C GLY A 78 -8.40 0.17 -29.22
N ALA A 79 -7.88 -0.94 -28.66
CA ALA A 79 -8.23 -2.29 -29.11
C ALA A 79 -9.69 -2.66 -28.77
N ILE A 80 -10.24 -2.07 -27.71
CA ILE A 80 -11.64 -2.27 -27.31
C ILE A 80 -12.28 -0.90 -27.04
N ALA A 81 -13.40 -0.60 -27.71
CA ALA A 81 -14.18 0.58 -27.42
C ALA A 81 -14.94 0.44 -26.09
N PRO A 82 -15.06 1.49 -25.26
CA PRO A 82 -15.84 1.44 -24.01
C PRO A 82 -17.30 1.00 -24.20
N ALA A 83 -17.92 1.35 -25.34
CA ALA A 83 -19.27 0.91 -25.69
C ALA A 83 -19.36 -0.62 -25.87
N ALA A 84 -18.29 -1.29 -26.30
CA ALA A 84 -18.26 -2.75 -26.39
C ALA A 84 -18.27 -3.39 -24.99
N ILE A 85 -17.54 -2.80 -24.03
CA ILE A 85 -17.52 -3.25 -22.64
C ILE A 85 -18.92 -3.11 -22.03
N ALA A 86 -19.61 -1.98 -22.24
CA ALA A 86 -20.96 -1.76 -21.71
C ALA A 86 -22.02 -2.76 -22.22
N ARG A 87 -21.79 -3.39 -23.38
CA ARG A 87 -22.70 -4.42 -23.94
C ARG A 87 -22.48 -5.81 -23.33
N VAL A 88 -21.26 -6.09 -22.87
CA VAL A 88 -20.82 -7.45 -22.49
C VAL A 88 -20.59 -7.58 -20.98
N CYS A 89 -20.07 -6.53 -20.35
CA CYS A 89 -19.78 -6.46 -18.92
C CYS A 89 -20.86 -5.64 -18.19
N ALA A 90 -20.90 -5.73 -16.86
CA ALA A 90 -21.83 -4.90 -16.09
C ALA A 90 -21.46 -3.41 -16.18
N PRO A 91 -22.45 -2.50 -16.00
CA PRO A 91 -22.23 -1.06 -16.08
C PRO A 91 -21.04 -0.54 -15.24
N PRO A 92 -20.79 -1.01 -13.99
CA PRO A 92 -19.66 -0.53 -13.20
C PRO A 92 -18.30 -0.76 -13.89
N THR A 93 -18.10 -1.90 -14.56
CA THR A 93 -16.84 -2.18 -15.28
C THR A 93 -16.64 -1.22 -16.44
N ALA A 94 -17.69 -0.94 -17.22
CA ALA A 94 -17.61 -0.02 -18.34
C ALA A 94 -17.32 1.42 -17.88
N THR A 95 -17.98 1.86 -16.80
CA THR A 95 -17.70 3.16 -16.17
C THR A 95 -16.25 3.25 -15.73
N LEU A 96 -15.75 2.27 -14.96
CA LEU A 96 -14.36 2.25 -14.49
C LEU A 96 -13.36 2.32 -15.65
N CYS A 97 -13.54 1.53 -16.72
CA CYS A 97 -12.63 1.59 -17.86
C CYS A 97 -12.67 2.95 -18.59
N THR A 98 -13.86 3.56 -18.72
CA THR A 98 -14.04 4.86 -19.39
C THR A 98 -13.42 6.00 -18.59
N GLU A 99 -13.67 6.02 -17.29
CA GLU A 99 -13.13 7.04 -16.39
C GLU A 99 -11.62 6.84 -16.22
N PHE A 100 -11.16 5.60 -16.08
CA PHE A 100 -9.73 5.29 -16.03
C PHE A 100 -9.01 5.77 -17.29
N LEU A 101 -9.59 5.60 -18.48
CA LEU A 101 -9.05 6.17 -19.72
C LEU A 101 -8.92 7.69 -19.63
N SER A 102 -9.93 8.37 -19.07
CA SER A 102 -9.94 9.83 -18.92
C SER A 102 -8.81 10.33 -18.00
N PHE A 103 -8.52 9.60 -16.93
CA PHE A 103 -7.38 9.90 -16.03
C PHE A 103 -6.03 9.44 -16.60
N SER A 104 -5.98 8.33 -17.33
CA SER A 104 -4.76 7.68 -17.81
C SER A 104 -4.24 8.19 -19.15
N ALA A 105 -5.12 8.69 -20.03
CA ALA A 105 -4.75 9.32 -21.30
C ALA A 105 -3.77 10.50 -21.12
N MET A 106 -3.60 10.99 -19.88
CA MET A 106 -2.68 12.06 -19.56
C MET A 106 -1.37 11.60 -18.87
N THR A 107 -1.25 10.34 -18.42
CA THR A 107 -0.11 9.83 -17.64
C THR A 107 0.93 9.03 -18.42
N GLU A 108 0.61 8.50 -19.60
CA GLU A 108 1.59 7.70 -20.34
C GLU A 108 2.51 8.51 -21.27
N PRO A 109 3.84 8.31 -21.16
CA PRO A 109 4.79 8.79 -22.16
C PRO A 109 4.58 8.16 -23.55
N ALA A 110 3.92 7.00 -23.65
CA ALA A 110 3.67 6.31 -24.91
C ALA A 110 2.64 7.03 -25.80
N LEU A 111 1.60 7.66 -25.22
CA LEU A 111 0.70 8.58 -25.95
C LEU A 111 1.35 9.94 -26.24
N GLN A 112 2.48 10.23 -25.59
CA GLN A 112 3.28 11.40 -25.90
C GLN A 112 4.02 11.27 -27.23
N LYS A 113 4.31 10.05 -27.72
CA LYS A 113 4.81 9.84 -29.09
C LYS A 113 3.81 10.32 -30.15
N THR A 114 2.50 10.15 -29.91
CA THR A 114 1.43 10.64 -30.79
C THR A 114 1.23 12.16 -30.66
N ALA A 115 1.36 12.73 -29.45
CA ALA A 115 1.37 14.19 -29.27
C ALA A 115 2.65 14.86 -29.82
N LEU A 116 3.76 14.13 -29.91
CA LEU A 116 5.03 14.54 -30.55
C LEU A 116 4.99 14.46 -32.08
N ALA A 117 4.04 13.74 -32.67
CA ALA A 117 3.80 13.76 -34.12
C ALA A 117 2.90 14.94 -34.55
N SER A 118 2.21 15.57 -33.60
CA SER A 118 1.37 16.73 -33.81
C SER A 118 1.91 17.98 -33.11
N THR A 119 3.17 18.35 -33.36
CA THR A 119 3.64 19.72 -33.08
C THR A 119 4.33 20.28 -34.31
N GLY A 120 3.75 21.38 -34.81
CA GLY A 120 4.47 22.31 -35.66
C GLY A 120 5.77 22.78 -34.98
N PRO A 121 6.67 23.41 -35.77
CA PRO A 121 8.00 23.77 -35.31
C PRO A 121 7.91 24.85 -34.21
N GLY A 122 8.09 24.48 -32.94
CA GLY A 122 8.15 25.47 -31.86
C GLY A 122 8.14 24.97 -30.42
N PHE A 123 7.65 23.76 -30.12
CA PHE A 123 7.68 23.25 -28.73
C PHE A 123 8.99 22.51 -28.45
N ASN A 124 10.03 23.29 -28.11
CA ASN A 124 11.24 22.77 -27.47
C ASN A 124 10.85 21.98 -26.21
N ARG A 125 11.33 20.73 -26.08
CA ARG A 125 11.27 20.00 -24.80
C ARG A 125 11.99 20.85 -23.75
N PRO A 126 11.31 21.35 -22.71
CA PRO A 126 11.99 22.10 -21.67
C PRO A 126 12.90 21.14 -20.91
N ALA A 127 14.17 21.52 -20.74
CA ALA A 127 15.11 20.85 -19.84
C ALA A 127 14.58 20.76 -18.38
N ASP A 128 13.51 21.50 -18.07
CA ASP A 128 12.84 21.63 -16.77
C ASP A 128 11.82 20.51 -16.43
N TRP A 129 11.79 19.42 -17.20
CA TRP A 129 10.81 18.32 -17.05
C TRP A 129 11.15 17.27 -15.99
N ARG A 130 12.31 17.36 -15.34
CA ARG A 130 12.71 16.42 -14.28
C ARG A 130 11.77 16.57 -13.08
N GLY A 131 11.09 15.49 -12.68
CA GLY A 131 10.19 15.43 -11.51
C GLY A 131 8.74 15.95 -11.71
N ARG A 132 8.50 16.92 -12.61
CA ARG A 132 7.15 17.50 -12.81
C ARG A 132 6.12 16.48 -13.30
N HIS A 133 6.51 15.56 -14.19
CA HIS A 133 5.58 14.56 -14.72
C HIS A 133 5.08 13.56 -13.66
N LEU A 134 5.95 13.17 -12.72
CA LEU A 134 5.58 12.29 -11.59
C LEU A 134 4.66 13.01 -10.61
N ALA A 135 4.89 14.31 -10.36
CA ALA A 135 3.99 15.11 -9.55
C ALA A 135 2.58 15.22 -10.18
N TYR A 136 2.49 15.45 -11.49
CA TYR A 136 1.20 15.44 -12.20
C TYR A 136 0.54 14.07 -12.21
N ALA A 137 1.30 13.00 -12.43
CA ALA A 137 0.79 11.63 -12.33
C ALA A 137 0.23 11.34 -10.94
N ARG A 138 0.90 11.82 -9.88
CA ARG A 138 0.45 11.68 -8.50
C ARG A 138 -0.85 12.44 -8.24
N ILE A 139 -0.93 13.69 -8.67
CA ILE A 139 -2.16 14.50 -8.55
C ILE A 139 -3.31 13.78 -9.26
N ARG A 140 -3.09 13.23 -10.46
CA ARG A 140 -4.13 12.49 -11.19
C ARG A 140 -4.54 11.21 -10.47
N ALA A 141 -3.59 10.45 -9.94
CA ALA A 141 -3.89 9.29 -9.12
C ALA A 141 -4.74 9.67 -7.89
N TYR A 142 -4.45 10.83 -7.29
CA TYR A 142 -5.25 11.35 -6.17
C TYR A 142 -6.65 11.72 -6.64
N CYS A 143 -6.78 12.51 -7.71
CA CYS A 143 -8.08 12.88 -8.28
C CYS A 143 -8.92 11.65 -8.63
N ALA A 144 -8.32 10.62 -9.23
CA ALA A 144 -9.00 9.36 -9.53
C ALA A 144 -9.54 8.71 -8.24
N ALA A 145 -8.75 8.64 -7.18
CA ALA A 145 -9.16 8.06 -5.90
C ALA A 145 -10.23 8.89 -5.17
N TYR A 146 -10.19 10.23 -5.28
CA TYR A 146 -11.23 11.12 -4.73
C TYR A 146 -12.53 11.08 -5.53
N HIS A 147 -12.46 10.83 -6.84
CA HIS A 147 -13.62 10.68 -7.72
C HIS A 147 -14.31 9.34 -7.48
N ASP A 148 -13.55 8.24 -7.55
CA ASP A 148 -14.03 6.89 -7.22
C ASP A 148 -12.87 6.08 -6.60
N PRO A 149 -12.99 5.62 -5.35
CA PRO A 149 -11.99 4.74 -4.74
C PRO A 149 -11.59 3.54 -5.59
N ALA A 150 -12.52 2.95 -6.35
CA ALA A 150 -12.22 1.82 -7.24
C ALA A 150 -11.26 2.21 -8.37
N LEU A 151 -11.36 3.43 -8.92
CA LEU A 151 -10.36 3.98 -9.85
C LEU A 151 -9.01 4.18 -9.15
N GLY A 152 -9.03 4.66 -7.91
CA GLY A 152 -7.82 4.79 -7.09
C GLY A 152 -7.08 3.47 -6.93
N PHE A 153 -7.81 2.39 -6.63
CA PHE A 153 -7.22 1.05 -6.52
C PHE A 153 -6.79 0.46 -7.86
N LEU A 154 -7.54 0.69 -8.94
CA LEU A 154 -7.12 0.31 -10.29
C LEU A 154 -5.78 0.98 -10.64
N GLN A 155 -5.67 2.29 -10.40
CA GLN A 155 -4.43 3.03 -10.61
C GLN A 155 -3.28 2.52 -9.72
N ALA A 156 -3.57 2.19 -8.45
CA ALA A 156 -2.57 1.63 -7.54
C ALA A 156 -2.08 0.26 -8.04
N ALA A 157 -2.97 -0.60 -8.54
CA ALA A 157 -2.62 -1.91 -9.08
C ALA A 157 -1.76 -1.80 -10.34
N VAL A 158 -2.07 -0.85 -11.24
CA VAL A 158 -1.25 -0.56 -12.43
C VAL A 158 0.16 -0.09 -12.04
N LEU A 159 0.28 0.82 -11.08
CA LEU A 159 1.59 1.26 -10.58
C LEU A 159 2.33 0.14 -9.82
N TRP A 160 1.60 -0.70 -9.09
CA TRP A 160 2.16 -1.85 -8.39
C TRP A 160 2.70 -2.90 -9.36
N GLN A 161 2.05 -3.12 -10.50
CA GLN A 161 2.57 -3.99 -11.55
C GLN A 161 3.91 -3.49 -12.08
N ARG A 162 4.06 -2.17 -12.28
CA ARG A 162 5.35 -1.56 -12.66
C ARG A 162 6.42 -1.80 -11.60
N PHE A 163 6.06 -1.73 -10.31
CA PHE A 163 6.96 -2.13 -9.23
C PHE A 163 7.39 -3.60 -9.34
N GLN A 164 6.46 -4.52 -9.60
CA GLN A 164 6.80 -5.94 -9.73
C GLN A 164 7.76 -6.19 -10.90
N MET A 165 7.56 -5.51 -12.04
CA MET A 165 8.47 -5.56 -13.17
C MET A 165 9.85 -4.99 -12.85
N ALA A 166 9.93 -3.84 -12.17
CA ALA A 166 11.19 -3.27 -11.72
C ALA A 166 11.92 -4.18 -10.73
N ARG A 167 11.17 -4.84 -9.84
CA ARG A 167 11.71 -5.82 -8.91
C ARG A 167 12.24 -7.08 -9.62
N ALA A 168 11.58 -7.51 -10.69
CA ALA A 168 12.01 -8.61 -11.53
C ALA A 168 13.19 -8.25 -12.47
N GLY A 169 13.64 -6.98 -12.48
CA GLY A 169 14.73 -6.50 -13.33
C GLY A 169 14.32 -6.19 -14.76
N VAL A 170 13.02 -6.18 -15.08
CA VAL A 170 12.49 -5.84 -16.41
C VAL A 170 12.56 -4.33 -16.65
N LEU A 171 12.32 -3.52 -15.62
CA LEU A 171 12.54 -2.08 -15.66
C LEU A 171 13.85 -1.73 -14.97
N GLU A 172 14.58 -0.76 -15.53
CA GLU A 172 15.80 -0.25 -14.91
C GLU A 172 15.50 0.33 -13.53
N ARG A 173 16.13 -0.25 -12.50
CA ARG A 173 15.89 0.08 -11.09
C ARG A 173 16.06 1.58 -10.81
N GLN A 174 17.11 2.20 -11.34
CA GLN A 174 17.42 3.61 -11.10
C GLN A 174 16.32 4.53 -11.65
N HIS A 175 15.78 4.23 -12.83
CA HIS A 175 14.65 4.97 -13.39
C HIS A 175 13.36 4.76 -12.60
N TYR A 176 13.14 3.55 -12.08
CA TYR A 176 11.94 3.26 -11.28
C TYR A 176 11.99 3.86 -9.87
N GLN A 177 13.18 4.09 -9.29
CA GLN A 177 13.31 4.67 -7.95
C GLN A 177 12.64 6.04 -7.83
N ASP A 178 12.81 6.91 -8.82
CA ASP A 178 12.16 8.22 -8.82
C ASP A 178 10.63 8.10 -8.83
N GLU A 179 10.08 7.17 -9.61
CA GLU A 179 8.63 6.87 -9.64
C GLU A 179 8.15 6.30 -8.31
N ALA A 180 8.89 5.35 -7.74
CA ALA A 180 8.56 4.74 -6.46
C ALA A 180 8.48 5.79 -5.33
N VAL A 181 9.45 6.71 -5.26
CA VAL A 181 9.53 7.73 -4.22
C VAL A 181 8.52 8.85 -4.43
N ASN A 182 8.35 9.33 -5.67
CA ASN A 182 7.58 10.54 -5.93
C ASN A 182 6.12 10.26 -6.31
N LEU A 183 5.76 9.05 -6.70
CA LEU A 183 4.42 8.68 -7.15
C LEU A 183 3.84 7.54 -6.30
N LEU A 184 4.38 6.33 -6.42
CA LEU A 184 3.75 5.13 -5.84
C LEU A 184 3.72 5.18 -4.31
N GLY A 185 4.84 5.47 -3.65
CA GLY A 185 4.93 5.50 -2.18
C GLY A 185 3.92 6.45 -1.53
N PRO A 186 3.89 7.75 -1.90
CA PRO A 186 2.90 8.70 -1.40
C PRO A 186 1.46 8.29 -1.71
N PHE A 187 1.21 7.68 -2.87
CA PHE A 187 -0.12 7.24 -3.25
C PHE A 187 -0.60 6.05 -2.40
N LEU A 188 0.26 5.06 -2.16
CA LEU A 188 -0.03 3.97 -1.23
C LEU A 188 -0.29 4.49 0.19
N GLU A 189 0.47 5.49 0.66
CA GLU A 189 0.22 6.11 1.97
C GLU A 189 -1.14 6.79 2.05
N MET A 190 -1.51 7.53 1.01
CA MET A 190 -2.81 8.21 0.93
C MET A 190 -3.96 7.20 0.97
N LEU A 191 -3.87 6.10 0.22
CA LEU A 191 -4.85 5.02 0.25
C LEU A 191 -4.83 4.20 1.56
N GLY A 192 -3.81 4.36 2.40
CA GLY A 192 -3.59 3.59 3.62
C GLY A 192 -3.10 2.15 3.37
N LEU A 193 -2.55 1.86 2.18
CA LEU A 193 -2.02 0.56 1.77
C LEU A 193 -0.61 0.33 2.35
N ARG A 194 -0.52 0.32 3.68
CA ARG A 194 0.73 0.28 4.42
C ARG A 194 1.53 -1.00 4.19
N GLU A 195 0.89 -2.14 3.99
CA GLU A 195 1.58 -3.41 3.70
C GLU A 195 2.41 -3.29 2.41
N LEU A 196 1.78 -2.80 1.34
CA LEU A 196 2.44 -2.58 0.05
C LEU A 196 3.52 -1.50 0.15
N ARG A 197 3.24 -0.41 0.87
CA ARG A 197 4.22 0.65 1.10
C ARG A 197 5.45 0.15 1.86
N THR A 198 5.24 -0.72 2.85
CA THR A 198 6.30 -1.36 3.63
C THR A 198 7.16 -2.22 2.69
N GLU A 199 6.56 -3.04 1.84
CA GLU A 199 7.28 -3.84 0.84
C GLU A 199 8.08 -2.98 -0.16
N LEU A 200 7.50 -1.90 -0.68
CA LEU A 200 8.19 -0.94 -1.55
C LEU A 200 9.41 -0.34 -0.84
N SER A 201 9.23 0.07 0.42
CA SER A 201 10.30 0.66 1.23
C SER A 201 11.44 -0.34 1.47
N ARG A 202 11.14 -1.62 1.75
CA ARG A 202 12.17 -2.68 1.85
C ARG A 202 12.98 -2.79 0.57
N TRP A 203 12.32 -2.75 -0.58
CA TRP A 203 13.01 -2.87 -1.87
C TRP A 203 13.89 -1.65 -2.17
N LEU A 204 13.45 -0.45 -1.82
CA LEU A 204 14.22 0.79 -1.98
C LEU A 204 15.46 0.83 -1.06
N LEU A 205 15.33 0.42 0.20
CA LEU A 205 16.38 0.44 1.22
C LEU A 205 17.53 -0.56 1.00
N ARG A 206 17.39 -1.54 0.09
CA ARG A 206 18.46 -2.53 -0.20
C ARG A 206 19.73 -1.94 -0.83
N GLN A 207 19.79 -0.64 -1.13
CA GLN A 207 21.03 0.01 -1.57
C GLN A 207 21.71 0.78 -0.42
N ASP A 208 22.93 0.33 -0.13
CA ASP A 208 24.07 1.06 0.45
C ASP A 208 24.05 1.49 1.92
N ASN A 209 23.02 1.22 2.73
CA ASN A 209 23.12 1.42 4.19
C ASN A 209 22.09 0.60 4.97
N THR A 210 22.35 -0.69 5.16
CA THR A 210 21.82 -1.42 6.34
C THR A 210 22.90 -1.44 7.43
N PRO A 211 22.94 -0.43 8.35
CA PRO A 211 23.80 -0.45 9.55
C PRO A 211 23.56 -1.62 10.49
N TRP A 212 22.49 -2.38 10.28
CA TRP A 212 22.35 -3.73 10.78
C TRP A 212 23.41 -4.62 10.13
N SER A 213 24.63 -4.63 10.68
CA SER A 213 25.47 -5.79 10.48
C SER A 213 24.67 -6.98 10.97
N LEU A 214 24.53 -8.01 10.14
CA LEU A 214 23.88 -9.28 10.45
C LEU A 214 24.38 -9.88 11.79
N GLU A 215 25.51 -9.40 12.30
CA GLU A 215 26.19 -9.80 13.53
C GLU A 215 25.37 -9.61 14.81
N HIS A 216 24.45 -8.64 14.88
CA HIS A 216 23.65 -8.42 16.11
C HIS A 216 22.19 -8.93 15.98
N ALA A 217 21.81 -9.50 14.83
CA ALA A 217 20.40 -9.72 14.50
C ALA A 217 19.77 -10.72 15.47
N GLY A 218 20.50 -11.79 15.77
CA GLY A 218 20.10 -12.77 16.78
C GLY A 218 20.01 -12.20 18.20
N GLU A 219 20.79 -11.17 18.56
CA GLU A 219 20.68 -10.55 19.89
C GLU A 219 19.37 -9.77 20.04
N ILE A 220 18.94 -9.07 18.99
CA ILE A 220 17.69 -8.31 19.03
C ILE A 220 16.47 -9.21 18.88
N ASP A 221 16.56 -10.27 18.07
CA ASP A 221 15.49 -11.27 18.00
C ASP A 221 15.28 -11.93 19.38
N ALA A 222 16.37 -12.35 20.04
CA ALA A 222 16.30 -12.90 21.40
C ALA A 222 15.74 -11.90 22.42
N LEU A 223 16.10 -10.61 22.30
CA LEU A 223 15.56 -9.56 23.16
C LEU A 223 14.07 -9.32 22.89
N THR A 224 13.63 -9.30 21.64
CA THR A 224 12.20 -9.13 21.33
C THR A 224 11.39 -10.32 21.80
N ASP A 225 11.92 -11.54 21.66
CA ASP A 225 11.28 -12.76 22.17
C ASP A 225 11.16 -12.72 23.70
N ALA A 226 12.20 -12.28 24.40
CA ALA A 226 12.15 -12.07 25.85
C ALA A 226 11.07 -11.05 26.23
N ILE A 227 11.04 -9.90 25.57
CA ILE A 227 10.02 -8.86 25.82
C ILE A 227 8.60 -9.43 25.61
N VAL A 228 8.38 -10.16 24.52
CA VAL A 228 7.09 -10.79 24.23
C VAL A 228 6.73 -11.80 25.31
N ALA A 229 7.67 -12.65 25.73
CA ALA A 229 7.44 -13.63 26.80
C ALA A 229 7.01 -12.96 28.11
N HIS A 230 7.67 -11.86 28.51
CA HIS A 230 7.29 -11.09 29.69
C HIS A 230 5.92 -10.42 29.55
N LEU A 231 5.57 -9.90 28.38
CA LEU A 231 4.26 -9.28 28.15
C LEU A 231 3.13 -10.32 28.11
N GLN A 232 3.39 -11.52 27.56
CA GLN A 232 2.39 -12.59 27.43
C GLN A 232 1.86 -13.08 28.79
N THR A 233 2.65 -12.99 29.87
CA THR A 233 2.20 -13.38 31.22
C THR A 233 1.08 -12.49 31.74
N PHE A 234 1.07 -11.20 31.36
CA PHE A 234 0.05 -10.23 31.77
C PHE A 234 -1.05 -10.04 30.71
N LEU A 235 -0.76 -10.40 29.46
CA LEU A 235 -1.61 -10.19 28.30
C LEU A 235 -1.81 -11.50 27.51
N PRO A 236 -2.41 -12.54 28.10
CA PRO A 236 -2.43 -13.88 27.51
C PRO A 236 -3.23 -13.96 26.20
N THR A 237 -4.15 -13.02 25.95
CA THR A 237 -4.98 -12.96 24.74
C THR A 237 -4.41 -12.04 23.66
N ALA A 238 -3.35 -11.31 23.96
CA ALA A 238 -2.68 -10.45 22.99
C ALA A 238 -1.86 -11.29 22.00
N GLU A 239 -1.86 -10.83 20.76
CA GLU A 239 -1.02 -11.35 19.68
C GLU A 239 0.12 -10.37 19.42
N PHE A 240 1.31 -10.90 19.21
CA PHE A 240 2.53 -10.11 19.06
C PHE A 240 3.17 -10.36 17.70
N ASP A 241 3.56 -9.29 17.03
CA ASP A 241 4.28 -9.34 15.75
C ASP A 241 5.51 -8.41 15.82
N THR A 242 6.68 -8.93 15.44
CA THR A 242 7.95 -8.21 15.55
C THR A 242 8.39 -7.70 14.18
N LYS A 243 8.58 -6.38 14.07
CA LYS A 243 8.92 -5.70 12.81
C LYS A 243 10.10 -4.75 12.99
N ASN A 244 10.71 -4.35 11.87
CA ASN A 244 11.77 -3.34 11.88
C ASN A 244 11.20 -1.94 11.57
N THR A 245 11.40 -0.97 12.46
CA THR A 245 10.85 0.40 12.32
C THR A 245 11.30 1.14 11.07
N LEU A 246 12.47 0.84 10.50
CA LEU A 246 13.00 1.53 9.31
C LEU A 246 12.09 1.36 8.11
N ILE A 247 11.54 0.16 7.98
CA ILE A 247 10.67 -0.19 6.87
C ILE A 247 9.33 0.57 6.97
N HIS A 248 8.96 0.97 8.19
CA HIS A 248 7.68 1.57 8.50
C HIS A 248 7.67 3.11 8.50
N ASN A 249 8.85 3.76 8.43
CA ASN A 249 9.02 5.22 8.55
C ASN A 249 9.85 5.83 7.40
N PHE A 250 9.78 5.27 6.19
CA PHE A 250 10.61 5.66 5.04
C PHE A 250 10.58 7.17 4.71
N ASP A 251 9.48 7.89 4.95
CA ASP A 251 9.43 9.35 4.72
C ASP A 251 10.42 10.15 5.60
N ALA A 252 10.70 9.67 6.81
CA ALA A 252 11.66 10.31 7.70
C ALA A 252 13.09 10.24 7.16
N TYR A 253 13.40 9.22 6.33
CA TYR A 253 14.72 9.03 5.73
C TYR A 253 15.00 10.06 4.62
N ASN A 254 14.00 10.40 3.80
CA ASN A 254 14.17 11.40 2.73
C ASN A 254 14.17 12.84 3.25
N THR A 255 13.55 13.10 4.41
CA THR A 255 13.46 14.46 4.96
C THR A 255 14.67 14.83 5.82
N ALA A 256 15.52 13.86 6.16
CA ALA A 256 16.63 14.08 7.07
C ALA A 256 17.88 13.31 6.64
N VAL A 257 18.70 13.95 5.80
CA VAL A 257 20.17 13.78 5.83
C VAL A 257 20.69 14.41 7.13
N THR A 258 20.08 14.08 8.27
CA THR A 258 20.63 14.41 9.57
C THR A 258 21.51 13.25 9.98
N THR A 259 22.78 13.54 10.12
CA THR A 259 23.92 12.73 10.58
C THR A 259 23.74 12.06 11.96
N GLN A 260 22.54 12.05 12.53
CA GLN A 260 22.22 11.19 13.66
C GLN A 260 21.87 9.80 13.15
N LYS A 261 22.41 8.78 13.82
CA LYS A 261 21.94 7.38 13.82
C LYS A 261 20.48 7.28 14.34
N SER A 262 19.58 8.12 13.82
CA SER A 262 18.15 7.97 13.91
C SER A 262 17.81 6.77 13.02
N GLY A 263 17.43 5.62 13.51
CA GLY A 263 17.11 5.14 14.83
C GLY A 263 16.51 3.77 14.56
N GLN A 264 17.39 2.80 14.25
CA GLN A 264 17.03 1.47 13.77
C GLN A 264 16.58 0.60 14.94
N PHE A 265 15.41 0.91 15.49
CA PHE A 265 14.90 0.26 16.70
C PHE A 265 13.90 -0.84 16.33
N PRO A 266 13.86 -1.97 17.06
CA PRO A 266 12.80 -2.95 16.87
C PRO A 266 11.42 -2.34 17.17
N LEU A 267 10.41 -2.84 16.46
CA LEU A 267 9.00 -2.54 16.66
C LEU A 267 8.30 -3.81 17.10
N ILE A 268 7.59 -3.76 18.21
CA ILE A 268 6.68 -4.83 18.63
C ILE A 268 5.26 -4.32 18.41
N GLU A 269 4.53 -4.94 17.50
CA GLU A 269 3.10 -4.74 17.31
C GLU A 269 2.34 -5.66 18.26
N VAL A 270 1.38 -5.10 18.99
CA VAL A 270 0.55 -5.81 19.96
C VAL A 270 -0.90 -5.66 19.54
N LEU A 271 -1.53 -6.77 19.19
CA LEU A 271 -2.89 -6.84 18.71
C LEU A 271 -3.81 -7.41 19.78
N VAL A 272 -4.92 -6.72 20.02
CA VAL A 272 -5.97 -7.11 20.98
C VAL A 272 -7.35 -7.07 20.33
N ASP A 273 -8.38 -7.54 21.02
CA ASP A 273 -9.74 -7.54 20.47
C ASP A 273 -10.44 -6.19 20.59
N GLU A 274 -10.27 -5.51 21.74
CA GLU A 274 -11.06 -4.33 22.08
C GLU A 274 -10.20 -3.08 22.31
N PRO A 275 -10.70 -1.87 21.97
CA PRO A 275 -9.96 -0.63 22.19
C PRO A 275 -9.57 -0.40 23.65
N ALA A 276 -10.41 -0.82 24.61
CA ALA A 276 -10.11 -0.72 26.04
C ALA A 276 -8.87 -1.56 26.43
N ALA A 277 -8.70 -2.73 25.81
CA ALA A 277 -7.54 -3.57 26.04
C ALA A 277 -6.24 -2.92 25.53
N CYS A 278 -6.28 -2.04 24.53
CA CYS A 278 -5.10 -1.30 24.08
C CYS A 278 -4.48 -0.45 25.21
N TYR A 279 -5.31 0.14 26.07
CA TYR A 279 -4.84 0.91 27.21
C TYR A 279 -4.32 0.02 28.37
N GLN A 280 -4.85 -1.20 28.51
CA GLN A 280 -4.29 -2.19 29.44
C GLN A 280 -2.89 -2.65 28.99
N VAL A 281 -2.70 -2.87 27.69
CA VAL A 281 -1.38 -3.15 27.11
C VAL A 281 -0.42 -2.00 27.38
N LEU A 282 -0.84 -0.75 27.13
CA LEU A 282 -0.01 0.44 27.40
C LEU A 282 0.41 0.50 28.87
N HIS A 283 -0.53 0.25 29.79
CA HIS A 283 -0.24 0.19 31.22
C HIS A 283 0.85 -0.83 31.53
N TRP A 284 0.73 -2.08 31.06
CA TRP A 284 1.73 -3.12 31.34
C TRP A 284 3.10 -2.81 30.74
N ILE A 285 3.17 -2.27 29.51
CA ILE A 285 4.43 -1.84 28.91
C ILE A 285 5.11 -0.77 29.78
N HIS A 286 4.37 0.23 30.27
CA HIS A 286 4.91 1.30 31.11
C HIS A 286 5.15 0.88 32.56
N THR A 287 4.53 -0.21 33.02
CA THR A 287 4.80 -0.83 34.32
C THR A 287 6.09 -1.64 34.29
N LEU A 288 6.33 -2.40 33.22
CA LEU A 288 7.51 -3.27 33.08
C LEU A 288 8.76 -2.51 32.62
N PHE A 289 8.61 -1.52 31.75
CA PHE A 289 9.73 -0.84 31.11
C PHE A 289 9.72 0.66 31.40
N VAL A 290 10.87 1.32 31.20
CA VAL A 290 10.99 2.76 31.42
C VAL A 290 10.47 3.49 30.17
N PRO A 291 9.32 4.20 30.24
CA PRO A 291 8.79 4.91 29.08
C PRO A 291 9.74 6.04 28.67
N ILE A 292 9.82 6.30 27.37
CA ILE A 292 10.58 7.43 26.82
C ILE A 292 9.64 8.64 26.76
N GLU A 293 10.07 9.74 27.36
CA GLU A 293 9.32 11.01 27.31
C GLU A 293 9.09 11.46 25.87
N ASN A 294 7.90 12.00 25.60
CA ASN A 294 7.45 12.47 24.29
C ASN A 294 7.38 11.39 23.18
N ALA A 295 7.52 10.11 23.51
CA ALA A 295 7.39 9.02 22.54
C ALA A 295 5.96 8.43 22.43
N LEU A 296 5.04 8.83 23.32
CA LEU A 296 3.65 8.39 23.31
C LEU A 296 2.83 9.20 22.30
N ALA A 297 2.15 8.52 21.39
CA ALA A 297 1.18 9.09 20.46
C ALA A 297 -0.06 8.21 20.40
N ASP A 298 -1.19 8.72 20.89
CA ASP A 298 -2.49 8.06 20.81
C ASP A 298 -3.25 8.52 19.56
N ASN A 299 -3.38 7.62 18.58
CA ASN A 299 -4.16 7.86 17.35
C ASN A 299 -5.45 7.03 17.32
N ILE A 300 -5.89 6.43 18.44
CA ILE A 300 -7.15 5.69 18.49
C ILE A 300 -8.33 6.67 18.41
N GLY A 301 -8.29 7.74 19.21
CA GLY A 301 -9.34 8.76 19.27
C GLY A 301 -9.30 9.79 18.14
N LEU A 302 -8.12 10.05 17.59
CA LEU A 302 -7.90 10.97 16.46
C LEU A 302 -7.15 10.22 15.36
N SER A 303 -7.90 9.57 14.47
CA SER A 303 -7.30 8.84 13.35
C SER A 303 -6.57 9.78 12.41
N ARG A 304 -5.54 9.25 11.75
CA ARG A 304 -4.89 9.97 10.65
C ARG A 304 -5.84 10.06 9.45
N VAL A 305 -5.49 10.93 8.51
CA VAL A 305 -6.27 11.17 7.28
C VAL A 305 -6.46 9.89 6.44
N ASN A 306 -5.54 8.93 6.54
CA ASN A 306 -5.63 7.61 5.90
C ASN A 306 -6.25 6.52 6.80
N GLY A 307 -6.98 6.90 7.85
CA GLY A 307 -7.68 5.99 8.76
C GLY A 307 -6.79 5.21 9.73
N TYR A 308 -5.47 5.45 9.74
CA TYR A 308 -4.56 4.79 10.66
C TYR A 308 -4.92 5.08 12.13
N ARG A 309 -4.99 4.01 12.94
CA ARG A 309 -5.36 4.02 14.36
C ARG A 309 -4.49 3.05 15.15
N ALA A 310 -3.74 3.58 16.10
CA ALA A 310 -2.97 2.81 17.07
C ALA A 310 -2.46 3.74 18.19
N ILE A 311 -2.13 3.15 19.33
CA ILE A 311 -1.25 3.78 20.32
C ILE A 311 0.19 3.43 19.92
N SER A 312 1.02 4.44 19.70
CA SER A 312 2.45 4.27 19.51
C SER A 312 3.16 4.72 20.78
N THR A 313 4.09 3.94 21.30
CA THR A 313 4.94 4.33 22.43
C THR A 313 6.35 3.78 22.24
N ALA A 314 7.32 4.35 22.96
CA ALA A 314 8.65 3.75 23.06
C ALA A 314 9.08 3.62 24.52
N ALA A 315 9.87 2.60 24.81
CA ALA A 315 10.43 2.35 26.14
C ALA A 315 11.88 1.90 26.05
N MET A 316 12.63 2.14 27.13
CA MET A 316 13.98 1.60 27.33
C MET A 316 13.88 0.26 28.04
N VAL A 317 14.50 -0.76 27.44
CA VAL A 317 14.54 -2.14 27.94
C VAL A 317 15.99 -2.52 28.24
N PRO A 318 16.29 -3.27 29.32
CA PRO A 318 17.64 -3.79 29.55
C PRO A 318 18.02 -4.74 28.41
N ALA A 319 19.24 -4.62 27.87
CA ALA A 319 19.72 -5.51 26.81
C ALA A 319 19.85 -6.97 27.28
N ASP A 320 20.02 -7.15 28.59
CA ASP A 320 20.20 -8.40 29.31
C ASP A 320 18.90 -8.90 29.96
N LEU A 321 17.74 -8.52 29.39
CA LEU A 321 16.44 -8.97 29.88
C LEU A 321 16.39 -10.52 29.91
N PRO A 322 16.05 -11.15 31.04
CA PRO A 322 15.93 -12.60 31.13
C PRO A 322 14.91 -13.13 30.13
N THR A 323 15.25 -14.20 29.41
CA THR A 323 14.38 -14.83 28.39
C THR A 323 13.16 -15.53 28.98
N GLN A 324 13.22 -15.92 30.25
CA GLN A 324 12.06 -16.46 30.96
C GLN A 324 11.55 -15.44 31.99
N PRO A 325 10.24 -15.17 32.04
CA PRO A 325 9.64 -14.46 33.15
C PRO A 325 9.71 -15.36 34.39
N GLU A 326 10.72 -15.15 35.23
CA GLU A 326 10.73 -15.69 36.60
C GLU A 326 9.59 -15.04 37.43
N ASP A 327 9.36 -15.48 38.67
CA ASP A 327 8.49 -14.80 39.66
C ASP A 327 9.01 -13.40 40.07
N THR A 328 9.73 -12.74 39.17
CA THR A 328 10.29 -11.41 39.31
C THR A 328 9.15 -10.39 39.26
N PRO A 329 8.97 -9.59 40.32
CA PRO A 329 7.92 -8.57 40.32
C PRO A 329 8.16 -7.55 39.20
N PRO A 330 7.11 -7.03 38.54
CA PRO A 330 7.22 -6.09 37.42
C PRO A 330 8.14 -4.88 37.68
N THR A 331 8.19 -4.43 38.93
CA THR A 331 9.03 -3.31 39.36
C THR A 331 10.52 -3.61 39.26
N ALA A 332 10.94 -4.87 39.46
CA ALA A 332 12.35 -5.25 39.41
C ALA A 332 12.94 -5.15 38.00
N ILE A 333 12.16 -5.46 36.96
CA ILE A 333 12.58 -5.30 35.55
C ILE A 333 12.80 -3.81 35.25
N LYS A 334 11.91 -2.95 35.73
CA LYS A 334 11.99 -1.51 35.51
C LYS A 334 13.15 -0.86 36.26
N GLU A 335 13.45 -1.30 37.49
CA GLU A 335 14.63 -0.84 38.24
C GLU A 335 15.93 -1.37 37.59
N ALA A 336 15.98 -2.62 37.17
CA ALA A 336 17.11 -3.16 36.40
C ALA A 336 17.35 -2.35 35.10
N ALA A 337 16.29 -1.91 34.43
CA ALA A 337 16.40 -1.03 33.27
C ALA A 337 16.95 0.36 33.62
N LYS A 338 16.73 0.88 34.84
CA LYS A 338 17.29 2.16 35.29
C LYS A 338 18.74 2.07 35.72
N GLU A 339 19.23 0.87 36.04
CA GLU A 339 20.60 0.64 36.51
C GLU A 339 21.48 0.03 35.42
N SER A 340 20.90 -0.67 34.43
CA SER A 340 21.66 -1.35 33.38
C SER A 340 22.46 -0.35 32.53
N PRO A 341 23.76 -0.62 32.29
CA PRO A 341 24.61 0.18 31.42
C PRO A 341 24.31 -0.05 29.93
N ARG A 342 23.61 -1.14 29.57
CA ARG A 342 23.21 -1.46 28.20
C ARG A 342 21.68 -1.47 28.10
N ARG A 343 21.11 -0.41 27.55
CA ARG A 343 19.66 -0.30 27.31
C ARG A 343 19.37 -0.16 25.83
N VAL A 344 18.32 -0.82 25.39
CA VAL A 344 17.84 -0.76 24.01
C VAL A 344 16.49 -0.04 24.00
N ARG A 345 16.34 0.89 23.07
CA ARG A 345 15.04 1.50 22.80
C ARG A 345 14.21 0.52 21.97
N ILE A 346 13.02 0.22 22.45
CA ILE A 346 12.02 -0.59 21.76
C ILE A 346 10.82 0.29 21.46
N ASN A 347 10.31 0.23 20.23
CA ASN A 347 9.04 0.87 19.90
C ASN A 347 7.91 -0.16 19.98
N PHE A 348 6.74 0.28 20.41
CA PHE A 348 5.53 -0.51 20.47
C PHE A 348 4.44 0.17 19.67
N ARG A 349 3.63 -0.64 18.99
CA ARG A 349 2.38 -0.21 18.38
C ARG A 349 1.28 -1.11 18.90
N ILE A 350 0.23 -0.52 19.44
CA ILE A 350 -0.87 -1.22 20.07
C ILE A 350 -2.14 -0.88 19.31
N ALA A 351 -2.83 -1.89 18.81
CA ALA A 351 -4.05 -1.73 18.04
C ALA A 351 -5.01 -2.90 18.28
N THR A 352 -6.28 -2.74 17.93
CA THR A 352 -7.15 -3.91 17.81
C THR A 352 -6.85 -4.67 16.51
N ARG A 353 -7.23 -5.94 16.42
CA ARG A 353 -7.13 -6.71 15.15
C ARG A 353 -7.86 -6.03 13.99
N GLU A 354 -9.02 -5.45 14.28
CA GLU A 354 -9.79 -4.68 13.30
C GLU A 354 -9.05 -3.40 12.86
N MET A 355 -8.49 -2.65 13.82
CA MET A 355 -7.67 -1.48 13.52
C MET A 355 -6.44 -1.87 12.71
N ASP A 356 -5.82 -3.01 12.98
CA ASP A 356 -4.66 -3.49 12.24
C ASP A 356 -4.99 -3.79 10.78
N GLU A 357 -6.13 -4.45 10.50
CA GLU A 357 -6.58 -4.67 9.12
C GLU A 357 -6.73 -3.33 8.37
N VAL A 358 -7.31 -2.30 9.01
CA VAL A 358 -7.38 -0.94 8.45
C VAL A 358 -5.99 -0.30 8.37
N ASN A 359 -5.10 -0.50 9.32
CA ASN A 359 -3.74 0.06 9.29
C ASN A 359 -2.90 -0.54 8.16
N ARG A 360 -3.15 -1.79 7.79
CA ARG A 360 -2.42 -2.52 6.75
C ARG A 360 -2.97 -2.26 5.36
N TRP A 361 -4.30 -2.16 5.24
CA TRP A 361 -5.01 -2.13 3.97
C TRP A 361 -5.84 -0.86 3.73
N GLY A 362 -5.91 0.05 4.70
CA GLY A 362 -6.56 1.34 4.58
C GLY A 362 -8.00 1.22 4.10
N LEU A 363 -8.33 1.95 3.05
CA LEU A 363 -9.67 1.93 2.46
C LEU A 363 -10.04 0.55 1.86
N ALA A 364 -9.05 -0.27 1.48
CA ALA A 364 -9.31 -1.61 0.93
C ALA A 364 -9.89 -2.56 1.98
N ALA A 365 -9.63 -2.34 3.27
CA ALA A 365 -10.26 -3.09 4.37
C ALA A 365 -11.80 -2.96 4.39
N PHE A 366 -12.34 -1.85 3.88
CA PHE A 366 -13.77 -1.61 3.83
C PHE A 366 -14.41 -2.00 2.49
N LEU A 367 -13.71 -1.76 1.38
CA LEU A 367 -14.28 -1.93 0.04
C LEU A 367 -14.01 -3.32 -0.57
N MET A 368 -12.94 -3.98 -0.15
CA MET A 368 -12.45 -5.23 -0.77
C MET A 368 -12.36 -6.37 0.24
N ARG A 369 -11.49 -6.22 1.25
CA ARG A 369 -11.09 -7.30 2.15
C ARG A 369 -12.09 -7.52 3.27
N GLY A 370 -12.94 -8.53 3.14
CA GLY A 370 -13.87 -8.94 4.21
C GLY A 370 -14.92 -7.88 4.59
N ARG A 371 -14.96 -6.74 3.88
CA ARG A 371 -15.90 -5.61 4.04
C ARG A 371 -16.21 -5.36 5.50
N LEU A 372 -15.20 -4.90 6.25
CA LEU A 372 -15.36 -4.60 7.66
C LEU A 372 -16.66 -3.81 7.89
N GLN A 373 -17.51 -4.35 8.77
CA GLN A 373 -18.82 -3.78 9.09
C GLN A 373 -18.73 -2.67 10.14
N SER A 374 -17.53 -2.42 10.65
CA SER A 374 -17.31 -1.38 11.65
C SER A 374 -17.47 0.02 11.05
N PRO A 375 -17.79 1.02 11.89
CA PRO A 375 -17.83 2.40 11.46
C PRO A 375 -16.49 2.79 10.83
N ARG A 376 -16.52 3.30 9.59
CA ARG A 376 -15.33 3.81 8.92
C ARG A 376 -14.72 4.91 9.79
N PRO A 377 -13.43 4.85 10.14
CA PRO A 377 -12.78 5.94 10.87
C PRO A 377 -12.80 7.22 10.02
N PRO A 378 -12.72 8.39 10.66
CA PRO A 378 -12.53 9.63 9.94
C PRO A 378 -11.26 9.56 9.09
N GLY A 379 -11.42 9.85 7.80
CA GLY A 379 -10.38 9.81 6.79
C GLY A 379 -10.82 10.60 5.57
N TRP A 380 -9.91 10.84 4.62
CA TRP A 380 -10.22 11.62 3.42
C TRP A 380 -11.38 11.02 2.62
N TRP A 381 -11.55 9.69 2.66
CA TRP A 381 -12.63 8.99 1.97
C TRP A 381 -14.03 9.31 2.53
N GLN A 382 -14.16 9.76 3.78
CA GLN A 382 -15.45 10.21 4.30
C GLN A 382 -15.89 11.52 3.65
N LEU A 383 -14.94 12.37 3.25
CA LEU A 383 -15.22 13.61 2.52
C LEU A 383 -15.60 13.30 1.06
N ALA A 384 -14.98 12.28 0.46
CA ALA A 384 -15.34 11.80 -0.87
C ALA A 384 -16.78 11.25 -0.90
N ASP A 385 -17.16 10.40 0.06
CA ASP A 385 -18.53 9.86 0.18
C ASP A 385 -19.61 10.96 0.40
N GLN A 386 -19.23 12.14 0.91
CA GLN A 386 -20.14 13.26 1.16
C GLN A 386 -20.33 14.17 -0.06
N GLY A 387 -19.43 14.12 -1.05
CA GLY A 387 -19.51 14.94 -2.27
C GLY A 387 -20.59 14.52 -3.26
N ASP A 388 -21.16 13.33 -3.09
CA ASP A 388 -22.25 12.76 -3.90
C ASP A 388 -23.66 13.03 -3.34
N LYS A 389 -23.78 13.88 -2.30
CA LYS A 389 -25.06 14.39 -1.77
C LYS A 389 -25.16 15.88 -1.99
#